data_AF-A0A1L6JCT5-F1
#
_entry.id   AF-A0A1L6JCT5-F1
#
_cell.length_a   1.000
_cell.length_b   1.000
_cell.length_c   1.000
_cell.angle_alpha   90.00
_cell.angle_beta   90.00
_cell.angle_gamma   90.00
#
_symmetry.space_group_name_H-M   'P 1'
#
loop_
_entity.id
_entity.type
_entity.pdbx_description
1 polymer ?
#
loop_
_entity_poly.entity_id
_entity_poly.type
_entity_poly.pdbx_seq_one_letter_code
_entity_poly.pdbx_strand_id
1 'polypeptide(L)'
;MRILVLASLAYSLVNFRAALLREMVAEGHEVIACAPDEDPATIAELAAMGVRFTSVPMDRAGTNPIRDLATLRALVRTIRREAPDICLAYTQKPIIYGGIAARIAGGSTRFFAMVSGLGHVYSDDRPVNWPHRMLRSAVSMLYRTAVARAAGIFVFNADDADELRRHRIVGRDRRIVQVPGSGIDTAKFPHVPIPAGPPVFLLVARLMRNKGISEFIKAASTVRARYPEASFRILGPRESGSAGFTAEEIDAWGTQGIEYLGATRDVRPHLAQSSVFVLPSCYREGLPRTILEALATGRPVITTDTPGCRETVVPGENGLLVPPRDAPALARAMEQLAGDPERVRSMGAHSRQLAQQRFRVERVNEQLLSEMGLTGTSLAPGRHRALGDYGLAERGLAVLALILATPLLLLVAAAVALALGRPVLFRQRRAGQGGHAFDLVKFRSMAAAGAHPLPDAARLSSFGRLLRRTRLDELPELWNIVRGEMSFVGPRPLLPETVAAMGKAGARRGQVRPGLTGWAQVNGNALLSDSDKLALDLWYIDNRSLTRDGKIILRTFTMLARGERVSPANIGRAYARVADRRG
;
A
#
# COMPACT_ATOMS: atom_id res chain seq x y z
N MET A 1 -11.78 -15.63 -15.04
CA MET A 1 -11.89 -14.41 -15.88
C MET A 1 -10.73 -14.40 -16.86
N ARG A 2 -10.86 -13.70 -17.98
CA ARG A 2 -9.78 -13.45 -18.94
C ARG A 2 -9.16 -12.07 -18.68
N ILE A 3 -7.84 -12.03 -18.54
CA ILE A 3 -7.08 -10.84 -18.13
C ILE A 3 -6.04 -10.53 -19.18
N LEU A 4 -6.08 -9.31 -19.73
CA LEU A 4 -5.07 -8.79 -20.62
C LEU A 4 -4.14 -7.84 -19.85
N VAL A 5 -2.84 -8.13 -19.83
CA VAL A 5 -1.82 -7.30 -19.17
C VAL A 5 -0.96 -6.61 -20.23
N LEU A 6 -1.09 -5.29 -20.35
CA LEU A 6 -0.40 -4.47 -21.35
C LEU A 6 0.87 -3.85 -20.80
N ALA A 7 1.98 -4.10 -21.50
CA ALA A 7 3.31 -3.61 -21.19
C ALA A 7 3.92 -2.88 -22.39
N SER A 8 4.89 -1.99 -22.12
CA SER A 8 5.67 -1.30 -23.15
C SER A 8 6.99 -2.00 -23.51
N LEU A 9 7.28 -3.13 -22.86
CA LEU A 9 8.47 -3.96 -23.06
C LEU A 9 8.18 -5.37 -22.53
N ALA A 10 8.45 -6.42 -23.31
CA ALA A 10 8.13 -7.80 -22.93
C ALA A 10 8.88 -8.21 -21.66
N TYR A 11 10.18 -7.97 -21.60
CA TYR A 11 11.02 -8.31 -20.44
C TYR A 11 10.51 -7.71 -19.12
N SER A 12 9.79 -6.58 -19.17
CA SER A 12 9.22 -5.97 -17.96
C SER A 12 8.12 -6.82 -17.32
N LEU A 13 7.43 -7.67 -18.10
CA LEU A 13 6.42 -8.59 -17.60
C LEU A 13 7.04 -9.66 -16.70
N VAL A 14 8.17 -10.24 -17.10
CA VAL A 14 8.85 -11.24 -16.29
C VAL A 14 9.64 -10.60 -15.14
N ASN A 15 10.33 -9.50 -15.40
CA ASN A 15 11.20 -8.88 -14.40
C ASN A 15 10.43 -8.21 -13.25
N PHE A 16 9.29 -7.57 -13.54
CA PHE A 16 8.52 -6.81 -12.54
C PHE A 16 7.16 -7.44 -12.21
N ARG A 17 6.61 -8.28 -13.08
CA ARG A 17 5.22 -8.76 -12.96
C ARG A 17 5.08 -10.28 -12.92
N ALA A 18 6.16 -11.05 -13.01
CA ALA A 18 6.07 -12.51 -13.00
C ALA A 18 5.29 -13.04 -11.79
N ALA A 19 5.54 -12.51 -10.59
CA ALA A 19 4.81 -12.91 -9.39
C ALA A 19 3.30 -12.63 -9.50
N LEU A 20 2.93 -11.44 -9.96
CA LEU A 20 1.52 -11.07 -10.15
C LEU A 20 0.84 -11.95 -11.22
N LEU A 21 1.52 -12.20 -12.33
CA LEU A 21 1.00 -13.05 -13.41
C LEU A 21 0.81 -14.49 -12.94
N ARG A 22 1.76 -15.04 -12.17
CA ARG A 22 1.63 -16.37 -11.56
C ARG A 22 0.44 -16.44 -10.60
N GLU A 23 0.26 -15.43 -9.76
CA GLU A 23 -0.89 -15.40 -8.84
C GLU A 23 -2.23 -15.28 -9.57
N MET A 24 -2.30 -14.50 -10.66
CA MET A 24 -3.51 -14.46 -11.50
C MET A 24 -3.83 -15.83 -12.12
N VAL A 25 -2.82 -16.55 -12.62
CA VAL A 25 -3.01 -17.91 -13.14
C VAL A 25 -3.38 -18.88 -12.02
N ALA A 26 -2.76 -18.76 -10.85
CA ALA A 26 -3.05 -19.60 -9.69
C ALA A 26 -4.48 -19.43 -9.18
N GLU A 27 -5.04 -18.21 -9.23
CA GLU A 27 -6.47 -17.93 -8.97
C GLU A 27 -7.40 -18.41 -10.10
N GLY A 28 -6.90 -19.18 -11.08
CA GLY A 28 -7.69 -19.81 -12.13
C GLY A 28 -8.11 -18.85 -13.25
N HIS A 29 -7.36 -17.78 -13.49
CA HIS A 29 -7.65 -16.84 -14.58
C HIS A 29 -6.87 -17.17 -15.85
N GLU A 30 -7.48 -16.91 -17.01
CA GLU A 30 -6.77 -16.94 -18.29
C GLU A 30 -6.02 -15.63 -18.43
N VAL A 31 -4.67 -15.68 -18.39
CA VAL A 31 -3.84 -14.48 -18.44
C VAL A 31 -3.15 -14.36 -19.79
N ILE A 32 -3.27 -13.17 -20.39
CA ILE A 32 -2.70 -12.82 -21.67
C ILE A 32 -1.76 -11.63 -21.44
N ALA A 33 -0.47 -11.85 -21.62
CA ALA A 33 0.54 -10.80 -21.63
C ALA A 33 0.65 -10.19 -23.03
N CYS A 34 0.76 -8.86 -23.09
CA CYS A 34 0.87 -8.14 -24.35
C CYS A 34 1.95 -7.05 -24.29
N ALA A 35 2.87 -7.08 -25.26
CA ALA A 35 4.01 -6.18 -25.38
C ALA A 35 4.43 -6.01 -26.86
N PRO A 36 5.27 -5.04 -27.22
CA PRO A 36 5.65 -4.84 -28.63
C PRO A 36 6.74 -5.76 -29.16
N ASP A 37 7.64 -6.22 -28.30
CA ASP A 37 8.80 -7.04 -28.63
C ASP A 37 8.52 -8.53 -28.39
N GLU A 38 8.99 -9.38 -29.30
CA GLU A 38 8.82 -10.85 -29.24
C GLU A 38 10.12 -11.52 -28.78
N ASP A 39 10.58 -11.19 -27.57
CA ASP A 39 11.76 -11.82 -26.97
C ASP A 39 11.50 -13.30 -26.65
N PRO A 40 12.18 -14.27 -27.30
CA PRO A 40 11.88 -15.69 -27.14
C PRO A 40 12.05 -16.20 -25.70
N ALA A 41 13.04 -15.68 -24.97
CA ALA A 41 13.29 -16.09 -23.59
C ALA A 41 12.15 -15.64 -22.66
N THR A 42 11.71 -14.38 -22.79
CA THR A 42 10.55 -13.87 -22.06
C THR A 42 9.27 -14.63 -22.40
N ILE A 43 9.02 -14.93 -23.68
CA ILE A 43 7.84 -15.70 -24.11
C ILE A 43 7.84 -17.10 -23.52
N ALA A 44 9.00 -17.78 -23.53
CA ALA A 44 9.13 -19.10 -22.93
C ALA A 44 8.87 -19.08 -21.40
N GLU A 45 9.39 -18.06 -20.69
CA GLU A 45 9.12 -17.90 -19.25
C GLU A 45 7.63 -17.62 -18.98
N LEU A 46 6.98 -16.78 -19.80
CA LEU A 46 5.53 -16.52 -19.70
C LEU A 46 4.72 -17.81 -19.93
N ALA A 47 5.06 -18.58 -20.97
CA ALA A 47 4.40 -19.85 -21.27
C ALA A 47 4.56 -20.86 -20.12
N ALA A 48 5.75 -20.94 -19.51
CA ALA A 48 6.00 -21.79 -18.35
C ALA A 48 5.16 -21.39 -17.11
N MET A 49 4.70 -20.14 -17.04
CA MET A 49 3.77 -19.66 -16.00
C MET A 49 2.30 -19.89 -16.35
N GLY A 50 1.98 -20.46 -17.52
CA GLY A 50 0.61 -20.58 -18.03
C GLY A 50 0.05 -19.27 -18.60
N VAL A 51 0.91 -18.31 -18.95
CA VAL A 51 0.52 -17.01 -19.50
C VAL A 51 0.69 -17.02 -21.02
N ARG A 52 -0.38 -16.72 -21.76
CA ARG A 52 -0.31 -16.58 -23.22
C ARG A 52 0.30 -15.22 -23.58
N PHE A 53 1.07 -15.17 -24.65
CA PHE A 53 1.66 -13.93 -25.15
C PHE A 53 1.00 -13.47 -26.47
N THR A 54 0.83 -12.16 -26.65
CA THR A 54 0.42 -11.56 -27.92
C THR A 54 1.15 -10.25 -28.16
N SER A 55 1.66 -10.04 -29.37
CA SER A 55 2.39 -8.83 -29.73
C SER A 55 1.49 -7.72 -30.29
N VAL A 56 1.82 -6.48 -29.97
CA VAL A 56 1.17 -5.29 -30.54
C VAL A 56 2.21 -4.23 -30.85
N PRO A 57 2.27 -3.67 -32.08
CA PRO A 57 3.25 -2.67 -32.44
C PRO A 57 3.14 -1.45 -31.52
N MET A 58 4.24 -1.11 -30.83
CA MET A 58 4.33 0.07 -29.98
C MET A 58 5.76 0.59 -29.96
N ASP A 59 5.93 1.84 -30.36
CA ASP A 59 7.20 2.54 -30.22
C ASP A 59 7.31 3.09 -28.80
N ARG A 60 8.14 2.48 -27.96
CA ARG A 60 8.23 2.83 -26.52
C ARG A 60 8.66 4.29 -26.29
N ALA A 61 9.58 4.79 -27.11
CA ALA A 61 10.25 6.08 -26.89
C ALA A 61 9.86 7.16 -27.92
N GLY A 62 9.38 6.76 -29.10
CA GLY A 62 8.98 7.70 -30.14
C GLY A 62 7.72 8.50 -29.81
N THR A 63 7.56 9.64 -30.46
CA THR A 63 6.37 10.52 -30.36
C THR A 63 5.63 10.63 -31.69
N ASN A 64 5.81 9.65 -32.59
CA ASN A 64 5.24 9.67 -33.93
C ASN A 64 3.74 9.32 -33.90
N PRO A 65 2.84 10.27 -34.25
CA PRO A 65 1.39 10.07 -34.13
C PRO A 65 0.84 8.97 -35.04
N ILE A 66 1.45 8.74 -36.21
CA ILE A 66 1.01 7.71 -37.17
C ILE A 66 1.28 6.32 -36.60
N ARG A 67 2.47 6.13 -36.01
CA ARG A 67 2.82 4.88 -35.31
C ARG A 67 1.91 4.66 -34.11
N ASP A 68 1.62 5.71 -33.34
CA ASP A 68 0.73 5.64 -32.20
C ASP A 68 -0.74 5.32 -32.60
N LEU A 69 -1.20 5.81 -33.76
CA LEU A 69 -2.50 5.42 -34.31
C LEU A 69 -2.52 3.94 -34.75
N ALA A 70 -1.42 3.44 -35.30
CA ALA A 70 -1.28 2.02 -35.60
C ALA A 70 -1.32 1.16 -34.32
N THR A 71 -0.63 1.60 -33.24
CA THR A 71 -0.71 0.99 -31.91
C THR A 71 -2.15 0.98 -31.40
N LEU A 72 -2.86 2.11 -31.45
CA LEU A 72 -4.25 2.19 -31.02
C LEU A 72 -5.16 1.22 -31.78
N ARG A 73 -5.06 1.20 -33.12
CA ARG A 73 -5.84 0.29 -33.97
C ARG A 73 -5.55 -1.18 -33.64
N ALA A 74 -4.28 -1.53 -33.46
CA ALA A 74 -3.88 -2.89 -33.09
C ALA A 74 -4.41 -3.28 -31.70
N LEU A 75 -4.31 -2.40 -30.70
CA LEU A 75 -4.89 -2.65 -29.38
C LEU A 75 -6.41 -2.82 -29.42
N VAL A 76 -7.14 -2.02 -30.21
CA VAL A 76 -8.59 -2.19 -30.38
C VAL A 76 -8.92 -3.57 -30.95
N ARG A 77 -8.19 -4.00 -31.99
CA ARG A 77 -8.38 -5.34 -32.57
C ARG A 77 -8.07 -6.45 -31.57
N THR A 78 -6.97 -6.32 -30.84
CA THR A 78 -6.58 -7.29 -29.81
C THR A 78 -7.62 -7.36 -28.71
N ILE A 79 -8.07 -6.23 -28.15
CA ILE A 79 -9.10 -6.24 -27.09
C ILE A 79 -10.43 -6.82 -27.59
N ARG A 80 -10.84 -6.55 -28.84
CA ARG A 80 -12.05 -7.17 -29.42
C ARG A 80 -11.89 -8.67 -29.65
N ARG A 81 -10.74 -9.11 -30.17
CA ARG A 81 -10.45 -10.51 -30.45
C ARG A 81 -10.36 -11.33 -29.16
N GLU A 82 -9.62 -10.82 -28.19
CA GLU A 82 -9.41 -11.50 -26.92
C GLU A 82 -10.61 -11.36 -25.99
N ALA A 83 -11.44 -10.31 -26.14
CA ALA A 83 -12.59 -10.03 -25.28
C ALA A 83 -12.30 -10.21 -23.77
N PRO A 84 -11.26 -9.54 -23.22
CA PRO A 84 -10.87 -9.74 -21.83
C PRO A 84 -11.89 -9.11 -20.87
N ASP A 85 -12.16 -9.75 -19.75
CA ASP A 85 -12.96 -9.16 -18.67
C ASP A 85 -12.23 -7.97 -18.02
N ILE A 86 -10.90 -8.07 -17.92
CA ILE A 86 -10.03 -7.07 -17.32
C ILE A 86 -8.86 -6.75 -18.24
N CYS A 87 -8.55 -5.46 -18.37
CA CYS A 87 -7.34 -4.98 -19.04
C CYS A 87 -6.51 -4.16 -18.05
N LEU A 88 -5.36 -4.68 -17.63
CA LEU A 88 -4.41 -3.99 -16.76
C LEU A 88 -3.26 -3.44 -17.61
N ALA A 89 -3.11 -2.11 -17.66
CA ALA A 89 -1.99 -1.48 -18.34
C ALA A 89 -1.05 -0.79 -17.35
N TYR A 90 0.26 -0.95 -17.55
CA TYR A 90 1.27 -0.22 -16.80
C TYR A 90 2.26 0.48 -17.73
N THR A 91 2.83 1.58 -17.25
CA THR A 91 3.59 2.59 -18.02
C THR A 91 2.73 3.46 -18.94
N GLN A 92 3.27 4.61 -19.33
CA GLN A 92 2.51 5.72 -19.91
C GLN A 92 1.77 5.37 -21.21
N LYS A 93 2.46 4.79 -22.22
CA LYS A 93 1.84 4.46 -23.52
C LYS A 93 0.81 3.34 -23.45
N PRO A 94 1.08 2.19 -22.80
CA PRO A 94 0.07 1.16 -22.58
C PRO A 94 -1.17 1.71 -21.86
N ILE A 95 -0.99 2.60 -20.87
CA ILE A 95 -2.14 3.21 -20.17
C ILE A 95 -2.95 4.09 -21.13
N ILE A 96 -2.28 5.00 -21.85
CA ILE A 96 -2.94 5.92 -22.78
C ILE A 96 -3.70 5.16 -23.86
N TYR A 97 -3.00 4.35 -24.66
CA TYR A 97 -3.60 3.70 -25.81
C TYR A 97 -4.46 2.51 -25.40
N GLY A 98 -4.11 1.80 -24.33
CA GLY A 98 -4.92 0.70 -23.80
C GLY A 98 -6.25 1.16 -23.22
N GLY A 99 -6.27 2.28 -22.48
CA GLY A 99 -7.50 2.83 -21.92
C GLY A 99 -8.44 3.40 -22.98
N ILE A 100 -7.88 4.05 -24.02
CA ILE A 100 -8.65 4.50 -25.18
C ILE A 100 -9.14 3.29 -25.99
N ALA A 101 -8.27 2.30 -26.24
CA ALA A 101 -8.63 1.10 -26.99
C ALA A 101 -9.73 0.29 -26.31
N ALA A 102 -9.66 0.11 -24.98
CA ALA A 102 -10.68 -0.60 -24.22
C ALA A 102 -12.05 0.06 -24.36
N ARG A 103 -12.10 1.39 -24.47
CA ARG A 103 -13.34 2.13 -24.69
C ARG A 103 -13.87 1.98 -26.11
N ILE A 104 -13.00 2.07 -27.12
CA ILE A 104 -13.38 1.95 -28.54
C ILE A 104 -13.77 0.51 -28.88
N ALA A 105 -13.09 -0.47 -28.27
CA ALA A 105 -13.37 -1.88 -28.47
C ALA A 105 -14.84 -2.20 -28.19
N GLY A 106 -15.45 -1.50 -27.23
CA GLY A 106 -16.78 -1.80 -26.72
C GLY A 106 -16.76 -3.05 -25.83
N GLY A 107 -17.85 -3.32 -25.12
CA GLY A 107 -17.99 -4.48 -24.25
C GLY A 107 -17.82 -4.20 -22.76
N SER A 108 -17.77 -5.27 -21.96
CA SER A 108 -17.72 -5.25 -20.49
C SER A 108 -16.31 -5.14 -19.89
N THR A 109 -15.27 -4.93 -20.72
CA THR A 109 -13.87 -4.87 -20.31
C THR A 109 -13.64 -3.78 -19.26
N ARG A 110 -13.24 -4.18 -18.05
CA ARG A 110 -12.87 -3.25 -16.99
C ARG A 110 -11.39 -2.89 -17.11
N PHE A 111 -11.11 -1.62 -17.39
CA PHE A 111 -9.76 -1.12 -17.55
C PHE A 111 -9.13 -0.66 -16.23
N PHE A 112 -7.90 -1.07 -15.95
CA PHE A 112 -7.11 -0.65 -14.80
C PHE A 112 -5.79 -0.03 -15.27
N ALA A 113 -5.44 1.12 -14.70
CA ALA A 113 -4.20 1.82 -15.01
C ALA A 113 -3.24 1.73 -13.82
N MET A 114 -1.99 1.30 -14.06
CA MET A 114 -0.94 1.27 -13.06
C MET A 114 0.18 2.24 -13.42
N VAL A 115 0.12 3.41 -12.80
CA VAL A 115 1.05 4.51 -13.00
C VAL A 115 2.31 4.25 -12.19
N SER A 116 3.46 4.23 -12.87
CA SER A 116 4.79 3.97 -12.29
C SER A 116 5.69 5.19 -12.50
N GLY A 117 5.11 6.39 -12.35
CA GLY A 117 5.60 7.66 -12.88
C GLY A 117 4.88 8.08 -14.18
N LEU A 118 4.78 9.41 -14.39
CA LEU A 118 4.15 10.00 -15.58
C LEU A 118 5.09 10.12 -16.80
N GLY A 119 6.37 9.76 -16.62
CA GLY A 119 7.38 9.77 -17.68
C GLY A 119 8.06 11.12 -17.89
N HIS A 120 9.06 11.13 -18.78
CA HIS A 120 10.01 12.23 -18.96
C HIS A 120 9.37 13.58 -19.34
N VAL A 121 8.17 13.58 -19.93
CA VAL A 121 7.43 14.81 -20.28
C VAL A 121 7.07 15.63 -19.03
N TYR A 122 7.03 15.00 -17.87
CA TYR A 122 6.72 15.63 -16.60
C TYR A 122 7.93 15.78 -15.67
N SER A 123 9.11 15.31 -16.08
CA SER A 123 10.34 15.54 -15.34
C SER A 123 10.74 17.02 -15.37
N ASP A 124 11.28 17.51 -14.26
CA ASP A 124 11.78 18.89 -14.10
C ASP A 124 13.22 19.07 -14.63
N ASP A 125 13.79 18.02 -15.23
CA ASP A 125 15.18 17.98 -15.69
C ASP A 125 15.44 18.78 -16.98
N ARG A 126 14.39 19.31 -17.63
CA ARG A 126 14.50 20.07 -18.87
C ARG A 126 13.88 21.46 -18.74
N PRO A 127 14.49 22.50 -19.34
CA PRO A 127 13.88 23.82 -19.45
C PRO A 127 12.50 23.70 -20.07
N VAL A 128 11.48 24.23 -19.38
CA VAL A 128 10.09 24.14 -19.82
C VAL A 128 9.81 25.21 -20.89
N ASN A 129 10.23 24.91 -22.12
CA ASN A 129 9.98 25.75 -23.29
C ASN A 129 8.55 25.55 -23.81
N TRP A 130 8.06 26.48 -24.63
CA TRP A 130 6.68 26.43 -25.15
C TRP A 130 6.31 25.11 -25.86
N PRO A 131 7.16 24.50 -26.73
CA PRO A 131 6.85 23.19 -27.33
C PRO A 131 6.67 22.08 -26.29
N HIS A 132 7.46 22.10 -25.21
CA HIS A 132 7.36 21.14 -24.12
C HIS A 132 6.04 21.29 -23.35
N ARG A 133 5.59 22.54 -23.11
CA ARG A 133 4.29 22.82 -22.47
C ARG A 133 3.13 22.29 -23.31
N MET A 134 3.19 22.48 -24.64
CA MET A 134 2.17 21.96 -25.55
C MET A 134 2.13 20.44 -25.55
N LEU A 135 3.30 19.79 -25.68
CA LEU A 135 3.39 18.33 -25.62
C LEU A 135 2.83 17.78 -24.31
N ARG A 136 3.20 18.38 -23.17
CA ARG A 136 2.69 18.00 -21.85
C ARG A 136 1.17 18.14 -21.77
N SER A 137 0.60 19.23 -22.31
CA SER A 137 -0.85 19.44 -22.36
C SER A 137 -1.55 18.38 -23.22
N ALA A 138 -1.03 18.11 -24.42
CA ALA A 138 -1.58 17.10 -25.33
C ALA A 138 -1.53 15.69 -24.71
N VAL A 139 -0.40 15.31 -24.12
CA VAL A 139 -0.24 14.04 -23.41
C VAL A 139 -1.18 13.97 -22.21
N SER A 140 -1.34 15.05 -21.44
CA SER A 140 -2.27 15.10 -20.29
C SER A 140 -3.72 14.88 -20.74
N MET A 141 -4.12 15.43 -21.89
CA MET A 141 -5.45 15.24 -22.46
C MET A 141 -5.68 13.79 -22.89
N LEU A 142 -4.70 13.17 -23.56
CA LEU A 142 -4.76 11.76 -23.93
C LEU A 142 -4.84 10.84 -22.70
N TYR A 143 -4.01 11.12 -21.70
CA TYR A 143 -3.99 10.38 -20.43
C TYR A 143 -5.33 10.50 -19.70
N ARG A 144 -5.85 11.73 -19.56
CA ARG A 144 -7.18 12.00 -18.98
C ARG A 144 -8.24 11.18 -19.69
N THR A 145 -8.22 11.20 -21.02
CA THR A 145 -9.16 10.44 -21.85
C THR A 145 -9.02 8.95 -21.57
N ALA A 146 -7.81 8.42 -21.49
CA ALA A 146 -7.59 7.00 -21.20
C ALA A 146 -8.16 6.57 -19.85
N VAL A 147 -7.89 7.33 -18.77
CA VAL A 147 -8.28 6.95 -17.41
C VAL A 147 -9.69 7.39 -16.99
N ALA A 148 -10.38 8.20 -17.79
CA ALA A 148 -11.72 8.73 -17.46
C ALA A 148 -12.75 7.66 -17.05
N ARG A 149 -12.66 6.45 -17.62
CA ARG A 149 -13.53 5.30 -17.30
C ARG A 149 -12.76 4.10 -16.73
N ALA A 150 -11.54 4.30 -16.24
CA ALA A 150 -10.78 3.22 -15.60
C ALA A 150 -11.50 2.73 -14.34
N ALA A 151 -11.72 1.43 -14.19
CA ALA A 151 -12.29 0.81 -12.99
C ALA A 151 -11.42 1.05 -11.75
N GLY A 152 -10.10 1.14 -11.92
CA GLY A 152 -9.15 1.49 -10.87
C GLY A 152 -7.89 2.14 -11.41
N ILE A 153 -7.26 2.99 -10.60
CA ILE A 153 -5.98 3.65 -10.90
C ILE A 153 -5.04 3.37 -9.74
N PHE A 154 -3.91 2.74 -10.04
CA PHE A 154 -2.84 2.43 -9.10
C PHE A 154 -1.67 3.39 -9.28
N VAL A 155 -1.07 3.84 -8.19
CA VAL A 155 0.16 4.64 -8.16
C VAL A 155 1.15 4.02 -7.16
N PHE A 156 2.45 4.29 -7.29
CA PHE A 156 3.44 3.73 -6.35
C PHE A 156 3.72 4.63 -5.15
N ASN A 157 3.61 5.93 -5.35
CA ASN A 157 3.87 6.95 -4.35
C ASN A 157 2.74 8.00 -4.35
N ALA A 158 2.67 8.81 -3.30
CA ALA A 158 1.66 9.85 -3.17
C ALA A 158 1.89 11.00 -4.17
N ASP A 159 3.16 11.30 -4.47
CA ASP A 159 3.55 12.32 -5.45
C ASP A 159 2.93 12.07 -6.83
N ASP A 160 2.90 10.82 -7.31
CA ASP A 160 2.28 10.42 -8.59
C ASP A 160 0.77 10.72 -8.60
N ALA A 161 0.07 10.48 -7.47
CA ALA A 161 -1.34 10.81 -7.35
C ALA A 161 -1.58 12.32 -7.40
N ASP A 162 -0.73 13.09 -6.71
CA ASP A 162 -0.81 14.54 -6.70
C ASP A 162 -0.49 15.14 -8.07
N GLU A 163 0.42 14.53 -8.81
CA GLU A 163 0.78 14.95 -10.16
C GLU A 163 -0.35 14.69 -11.17
N LEU A 164 -0.99 13.52 -11.09
CA LEU A 164 -2.21 13.21 -11.86
C LEU A 164 -3.31 14.25 -11.60
N ARG A 165 -3.47 14.71 -10.35
CA ARG A 165 -4.45 15.76 -10.00
C ARG A 165 -3.99 17.14 -10.46
N ARG A 166 -2.71 17.48 -10.29
CA ARG A 166 -2.10 18.77 -10.67
C ARG A 166 -2.25 19.04 -12.15
N HIS A 167 -2.03 18.03 -12.99
CA HIS A 167 -2.20 18.13 -14.44
C HIS A 167 -3.64 17.89 -14.90
N ARG A 168 -4.59 17.79 -13.96
CA ARG A 168 -6.01 17.53 -14.22
C ARG A 168 -6.21 16.26 -15.06
N ILE A 169 -5.33 15.28 -14.95
CA ILE A 169 -5.49 13.97 -15.62
C ILE A 169 -6.62 13.21 -14.93
N VAL A 170 -6.69 13.33 -13.61
CA VAL A 170 -7.70 12.71 -12.76
C VAL A 170 -8.43 13.79 -11.96
N GLY A 171 -9.75 13.63 -11.77
CA GLY A 171 -10.56 14.54 -10.95
C GLY A 171 -10.17 14.47 -9.47
N ARG A 172 -10.42 15.55 -8.71
CA ARG A 172 -10.01 15.66 -7.29
C ARG A 172 -10.53 14.50 -6.43
N ASP A 173 -11.79 14.12 -6.63
CA ASP A 173 -12.48 13.11 -5.81
C ASP A 173 -12.37 11.67 -6.36
N ARG A 174 -11.66 11.47 -7.48
CA ARG A 174 -11.48 10.13 -8.03
C ARG A 174 -10.55 9.34 -7.12
N ARG A 175 -11.01 8.16 -6.68
CA ARG A 175 -10.20 7.22 -5.91
C ARG A 175 -8.97 6.79 -6.71
N ILE A 176 -7.80 6.97 -6.11
CA ILE A 176 -6.51 6.45 -6.58
C ILE A 176 -5.99 5.55 -5.46
N VAL A 177 -5.54 4.35 -5.82
CA VAL A 177 -5.02 3.37 -4.87
C VAL A 177 -3.50 3.39 -4.92
N GLN A 178 -2.86 3.67 -3.79
CA GLN A 178 -1.42 3.53 -3.68
C GLN A 178 -1.06 2.07 -3.41
N VAL A 179 -0.13 1.53 -4.21
CA VAL A 179 0.43 0.18 -4.06
C VAL A 179 1.95 0.28 -3.89
N PRO A 180 2.59 -0.56 -3.06
CA PRO A 180 4.04 -0.49 -2.79
C PRO A 180 4.94 -0.95 -3.98
N GLY A 181 4.76 -0.36 -5.15
CA GLY A 181 5.51 -0.70 -6.37
C GLY A 181 5.16 -2.06 -6.94
N SER A 182 6.17 -2.79 -7.44
CA SER A 182 6.03 -4.19 -7.83
C SER A 182 6.18 -5.17 -6.67
N GLY A 183 6.51 -4.67 -5.48
CA GLY A 183 6.98 -5.48 -4.38
C GLY A 183 8.30 -6.21 -4.65
N ILE A 184 8.76 -6.93 -3.63
CA ILE A 184 9.99 -7.70 -3.60
C ILE A 184 9.73 -9.10 -3.02
N ASP A 185 10.29 -10.10 -3.70
CA ASP A 185 10.30 -11.48 -3.24
C ASP A 185 11.40 -11.63 -2.18
N THR A 186 10.98 -11.63 -0.91
CA THR A 186 11.89 -11.72 0.24
C THR A 186 12.50 -13.11 0.44
N ALA A 187 12.01 -14.12 -0.28
CA ALA A 187 12.61 -15.45 -0.34
C ALA A 187 13.72 -15.51 -1.40
N LYS A 188 13.49 -14.90 -2.57
CA LYS A 188 14.53 -14.72 -3.61
C LYS A 188 15.69 -13.82 -3.14
N PHE A 189 15.38 -12.82 -2.33
CA PHE A 189 16.34 -11.92 -1.68
C PHE A 189 16.34 -12.15 -0.16
N PRO A 190 16.98 -13.23 0.33
CA PRO A 190 17.04 -13.53 1.74
C PRO A 190 17.90 -12.49 2.48
N HIS A 191 17.69 -12.37 3.78
CA HIS A 191 18.56 -11.56 4.63
C HIS A 191 19.97 -12.14 4.62
N VAL A 192 20.97 -11.28 4.40
CA VAL A 192 22.39 -11.64 4.48
C VAL A 192 23.04 -10.74 5.54
N PRO A 193 23.81 -11.27 6.50
CA PRO A 193 24.58 -10.45 7.43
C PRO A 193 25.42 -9.39 6.71
N ILE A 194 25.61 -8.24 7.35
CA ILE A 194 26.52 -7.21 6.82
C ILE A 194 27.95 -7.75 6.90
N PRO A 195 28.74 -7.68 5.82
CA PRO A 195 30.13 -8.14 5.83
C PRO A 195 30.94 -7.49 6.96
N ALA A 196 31.80 -8.28 7.60
CA ALA A 196 32.78 -7.75 8.53
C ALA A 196 33.90 -7.01 7.78
N GLY A 197 34.53 -6.04 8.44
CA GLY A 197 35.62 -5.25 7.87
C GLY A 197 35.20 -3.85 7.42
N PRO A 198 36.01 -3.20 6.57
CA PRO A 198 35.74 -1.85 6.09
C PRO A 198 34.40 -1.74 5.33
N PRO A 199 33.73 -0.57 5.39
CA PRO A 199 32.43 -0.39 4.77
C PRO A 199 32.50 -0.42 3.25
N VAL A 200 31.60 -1.20 2.64
CA VAL A 200 31.43 -1.28 1.18
C VAL A 200 30.13 -0.56 0.79
N PHE A 201 30.26 0.57 0.07
CA PHE A 201 29.14 1.32 -0.49
C PHE A 201 28.86 0.86 -1.92
N LEU A 202 27.64 0.39 -2.17
CA LEU A 202 27.23 -0.12 -3.48
C LEU A 202 26.11 0.71 -4.09
N LEU A 203 26.34 1.20 -5.30
CA LEU A 203 25.31 1.79 -6.17
C LEU A 203 24.92 0.79 -7.26
N VAL A 204 23.61 0.48 -7.37
CA VAL A 204 23.07 -0.37 -8.44
C VAL A 204 22.07 0.41 -9.28
N ALA A 205 22.47 0.75 -10.52
CA ALA A 205 21.63 1.47 -11.47
C ALA A 205 22.14 1.34 -12.90
N ARG A 206 21.27 1.54 -13.89
CA ARG A 206 21.72 1.87 -15.26
C ARG A 206 22.61 3.12 -15.21
N LEU A 207 23.66 3.17 -16.02
CA LEU A 207 24.62 4.29 -16.02
C LEU A 207 24.06 5.54 -16.70
N MET A 208 22.98 6.09 -16.14
CA MET A 208 22.34 7.32 -16.57
C MET A 208 22.76 8.48 -15.67
N ARG A 209 22.98 9.67 -16.23
CA ARG A 209 23.43 10.85 -15.47
C ARG A 209 22.45 11.25 -14.36
N ASN A 210 21.15 11.04 -14.55
CA ASN A 210 20.13 11.36 -13.55
C ASN A 210 20.03 10.35 -12.38
N LYS A 211 20.81 9.27 -12.40
CA LYS A 211 20.89 8.29 -11.29
C LYS A 211 21.84 8.73 -10.16
N GLY A 212 22.45 9.91 -10.29
CA GLY A 212 23.31 10.50 -9.28
C GLY A 212 24.72 9.91 -9.20
N ILE A 213 25.18 9.26 -10.27
CA ILE A 213 26.51 8.60 -10.30
C ILE A 213 27.63 9.61 -10.09
N SER A 214 27.53 10.80 -10.70
CA SER A 214 28.51 11.87 -10.52
C SER A 214 28.59 12.34 -9.06
N GLU A 215 27.46 12.44 -8.39
CA GLU A 215 27.37 12.78 -6.97
C GLU A 215 27.97 11.69 -6.09
N PHE A 216 27.70 10.41 -6.40
CA PHE A 216 28.29 9.27 -5.70
C PHE A 216 29.81 9.26 -5.78
N ILE A 217 30.38 9.51 -6.97
CA ILE A 217 31.83 9.56 -7.20
C ILE A 217 32.50 10.71 -6.41
N LYS A 218 31.88 11.89 -6.44
CA LYS A 218 32.36 13.05 -5.67
C LYS A 218 32.29 12.81 -4.16
N ALA A 219 31.21 12.20 -3.69
CA ALA A 219 31.04 11.85 -2.28
C ALA A 219 32.06 10.79 -1.85
N ALA A 220 32.27 9.75 -2.65
CA ALA A 220 33.26 8.71 -2.39
C ALA A 220 34.68 9.26 -2.24
N SER A 221 35.07 10.22 -3.09
CA SER A 221 36.37 10.89 -3.00
C SER A 221 36.56 11.61 -1.66
N THR A 222 35.49 12.25 -1.14
CA THR A 222 35.50 12.94 0.15
C THR A 222 35.59 11.95 1.30
N VAL A 223 34.75 10.90 1.28
CA VAL A 223 34.70 9.89 2.34
C VAL A 223 36.02 9.13 2.45
N ARG A 224 36.66 8.80 1.32
CA ARG A 224 37.94 8.07 1.28
C ARG A 224 39.08 8.85 1.94
N ALA A 225 39.05 10.19 1.94
CA ALA A 225 40.05 10.99 2.64
C ALA A 225 40.02 10.78 4.16
N ARG A 226 38.87 10.40 4.72
CA ARG A 226 38.68 10.13 6.16
C ARG A 226 38.64 8.64 6.49
N TYR A 227 38.17 7.81 5.56
CA TYR A 227 38.02 6.36 5.69
C TYR A 227 38.72 5.69 4.49
N PRO A 228 40.06 5.59 4.48
CA PRO A 228 40.82 5.13 3.31
C PRO A 228 40.52 3.67 2.93
N GLU A 229 40.12 2.84 3.90
CA GLU A 229 39.77 1.44 3.70
C GLU A 229 38.34 1.24 3.14
N ALA A 230 37.52 2.29 3.07
CA ALA A 230 36.16 2.19 2.54
C ALA A 230 36.17 1.89 1.03
N SER A 231 35.31 0.97 0.59
CA SER A 231 35.18 0.57 -0.82
C SER A 231 33.92 1.17 -1.45
N PHE A 232 34.03 1.62 -2.70
CA PHE A 232 32.93 2.26 -3.43
C PHE A 232 32.73 1.57 -4.77
N ARG A 233 31.55 0.97 -4.97
CA ARG A 233 31.26 0.09 -6.11
C ARG A 233 30.05 0.58 -6.89
N ILE A 234 30.15 0.52 -8.23
CA ILE A 234 29.05 0.81 -9.15
C ILE A 234 28.73 -0.45 -9.97
N LEU A 235 27.46 -0.84 -9.98
CA LEU A 235 26.96 -1.99 -10.73
C LEU A 235 25.80 -1.58 -11.64
N GLY A 236 25.88 -1.94 -12.91
CA GLY A 236 24.76 -1.85 -13.85
C GLY A 236 25.20 -1.59 -15.29
N PRO A 237 24.29 -1.77 -16.25
CA PRO A 237 24.61 -1.67 -17.67
C PRO A 237 24.83 -0.21 -18.10
N ARG A 238 25.68 -0.05 -19.11
CA ARG A 238 25.88 1.22 -19.82
C ARG A 238 24.58 1.69 -20.47
N GLU A 239 24.33 2.99 -20.42
CA GLU A 239 23.23 3.63 -21.16
C GLU A 239 23.78 4.29 -22.43
N SER A 240 23.08 4.12 -23.55
CA SER A 240 23.48 4.71 -24.82
C SER A 240 23.05 6.17 -24.95
N GLY A 241 23.79 6.93 -25.78
CA GLY A 241 23.46 8.32 -26.10
C GLY A 241 23.78 9.30 -24.97
N SER A 242 23.29 10.53 -25.10
CA SER A 242 23.66 11.65 -24.22
C SER A 242 23.17 11.53 -22.77
N ALA A 243 22.22 10.62 -22.50
CA ALA A 243 21.75 10.34 -21.15
C ALA A 243 22.74 9.49 -20.33
N GLY A 244 23.67 8.79 -20.99
CA GLY A 244 24.66 7.92 -20.37
C GLY A 244 26.05 8.54 -20.20
N PHE A 245 26.96 7.74 -19.67
CA PHE A 245 28.40 8.05 -19.55
C PHE A 245 29.19 7.42 -20.70
N THR A 246 30.24 8.10 -21.17
CA THR A 246 31.14 7.59 -22.21
C THR A 246 32.06 6.49 -21.66
N ALA A 247 32.72 5.75 -22.54
CA ALA A 247 33.69 4.73 -22.12
C ALA A 247 34.85 5.37 -21.35
N GLU A 248 35.35 6.51 -21.83
CA GLU A 248 36.44 7.27 -21.22
C GLU A 248 36.06 7.78 -19.82
N GLU A 249 34.82 8.26 -19.64
CA GLU A 249 34.31 8.66 -18.32
C GLU A 249 34.30 7.48 -17.35
N ILE A 250 33.88 6.29 -17.80
CA ILE A 250 33.81 5.07 -16.97
C ILE A 250 35.20 4.57 -16.62
N ASP A 251 36.13 4.55 -17.58
CA ASP A 251 37.50 4.06 -17.37
C ASP A 251 38.26 4.98 -16.38
N ALA A 252 37.91 6.27 -16.34
CA ALA A 252 38.46 7.22 -15.37
C ALA A 252 37.96 6.99 -13.93
N TRP A 253 36.89 6.24 -13.69
CA TRP A 253 36.37 6.01 -12.33
C TRP A 253 37.34 5.20 -11.46
N GLY A 254 38.11 4.29 -12.06
CA GLY A 254 39.12 3.50 -11.35
C GLY A 254 40.19 4.37 -10.70
N THR A 255 40.67 5.40 -11.40
CA THR A 255 41.66 6.36 -10.86
C THR A 255 41.06 7.26 -9.77
N GLN A 256 39.74 7.41 -9.76
CA GLN A 256 38.98 8.07 -8.71
C GLN A 256 38.64 7.14 -7.54
N GLY A 257 39.17 5.91 -7.54
CA GLY A 257 39.00 4.88 -6.51
C GLY A 257 37.57 4.36 -6.41
N ILE A 258 36.92 4.19 -7.57
CA ILE A 258 35.61 3.59 -7.73
C ILE A 258 35.77 2.30 -8.53
N GLU A 259 35.19 1.22 -8.03
CA GLU A 259 35.19 -0.07 -8.70
C GLU A 259 33.91 -0.23 -9.53
N TYR A 260 34.04 -0.24 -10.86
CA TYR A 260 32.92 -0.53 -11.76
C TYR A 260 32.83 -2.03 -12.04
N LEU A 261 31.72 -2.64 -11.62
CA LEU A 261 31.49 -4.08 -11.64
C LEU A 261 30.84 -4.60 -12.93
N GLY A 262 30.54 -3.72 -13.90
CA GLY A 262 29.84 -4.09 -15.11
C GLY A 262 28.34 -4.30 -14.92
N ALA A 263 27.73 -5.10 -15.81
CA ALA A 263 26.31 -5.45 -15.76
C ALA A 263 26.11 -6.89 -15.28
N THR A 264 25.04 -7.12 -14.52
CA THR A 264 24.66 -8.47 -14.08
C THR A 264 23.16 -8.71 -14.25
N ARG A 265 22.79 -9.99 -14.39
CA ARG A 265 21.40 -10.46 -14.29
C ARG A 265 21.01 -10.86 -12.86
N ASP A 266 22.00 -11.04 -11.98
CA ASP A 266 21.79 -11.38 -10.57
C ASP A 266 22.60 -10.43 -9.67
N VAL A 267 21.89 -9.54 -8.98
CA VAL A 267 22.50 -8.55 -8.08
C VAL A 267 22.78 -9.11 -6.68
N ARG A 268 22.26 -10.30 -6.33
CA ARG A 268 22.32 -10.85 -4.97
C ARG A 268 23.76 -11.02 -4.45
N PRO A 269 24.73 -11.53 -5.23
CA PRO A 269 26.11 -11.64 -4.76
C PRO A 269 26.73 -10.28 -4.41
N HIS A 270 26.41 -9.24 -5.18
CA HIS A 270 26.92 -7.90 -4.96
C HIS A 270 26.27 -7.23 -3.74
N LEU A 271 24.96 -7.42 -3.55
CA LEU A 271 24.26 -6.97 -2.33
C LEU A 271 24.76 -7.71 -1.09
N ALA A 272 25.06 -9.00 -1.19
CA ALA A 272 25.62 -9.78 -0.08
C ALA A 272 26.97 -9.21 0.38
N GLN A 273 27.80 -8.75 -0.57
CA GLN A 273 29.12 -8.18 -0.34
C GLN A 273 29.11 -6.67 0.02
N SER A 274 27.95 -6.00 0.05
CA SER A 274 27.87 -4.58 0.40
C SER A 274 27.51 -4.38 1.88
N SER A 275 27.98 -3.27 2.45
CA SER A 275 27.61 -2.82 3.79
C SER A 275 26.44 -1.83 3.73
N VAL A 276 26.47 -0.91 2.76
CA VAL A 276 25.48 0.15 2.58
C VAL A 276 25.07 0.22 1.11
N PHE A 277 23.76 0.31 0.86
CA PHE A 277 23.24 0.55 -0.48
C PHE A 277 23.01 2.05 -0.71
N VAL A 278 23.44 2.56 -1.86
CA VAL A 278 23.37 3.99 -2.18
C VAL A 278 22.70 4.19 -3.54
N LEU A 279 21.64 5.00 -3.59
CA LEU A 279 21.01 5.43 -4.84
C LEU A 279 20.64 6.91 -4.77
N PRO A 280 21.53 7.83 -5.17
CA PRO A 280 21.30 9.26 -5.04
C PRO A 280 20.58 9.83 -6.28
N SER A 281 19.53 9.14 -6.74
CA SER A 281 18.82 9.48 -7.98
C SER A 281 18.20 10.87 -7.92
N CYS A 282 18.52 11.75 -8.85
CA CYS A 282 17.82 13.03 -8.98
C CYS A 282 16.58 12.93 -9.89
N TYR A 283 16.35 11.75 -10.48
CA TYR A 283 15.16 11.46 -11.27
C TYR A 283 13.95 11.15 -10.38
N ARG A 284 12.75 11.43 -10.89
CA ARG A 284 11.48 11.02 -10.28
C ARG A 284 11.26 9.53 -10.52
N GLU A 285 11.58 8.71 -9.54
CA GLU A 285 11.41 7.26 -9.62
C GLU A 285 9.95 6.88 -9.30
N GLY A 286 9.46 5.76 -9.84
CA GLY A 286 8.20 5.18 -9.34
C GLY A 286 8.40 4.60 -7.94
N LEU A 287 9.21 3.55 -7.87
CA LEU A 287 9.76 2.94 -6.65
C LEU A 287 10.95 2.08 -7.09
N PRO A 288 12.21 2.46 -6.83
CA PRO A 288 13.37 1.75 -7.38
C PRO A 288 13.44 0.31 -6.89
N ARG A 289 13.39 -0.64 -7.83
CA ARG A 289 13.48 -2.07 -7.49
C ARG A 289 14.80 -2.42 -6.81
N THR A 290 15.91 -1.79 -7.22
CA THR A 290 17.23 -2.02 -6.63
C THR A 290 17.29 -1.60 -5.16
N ILE A 291 16.55 -0.55 -4.75
CA ILE A 291 16.37 -0.24 -3.33
C ILE A 291 15.59 -1.36 -2.63
N LEU A 292 14.48 -1.84 -3.20
CA LEU A 292 13.70 -2.92 -2.58
C LEU A 292 14.51 -4.22 -2.41
N GLU A 293 15.35 -4.55 -3.39
CA GLU A 293 16.29 -5.69 -3.35
C GLU A 293 17.31 -5.52 -2.22
N ALA A 294 17.84 -4.31 -2.04
CA ALA A 294 18.74 -3.97 -0.92
C ALA A 294 18.03 -4.03 0.45
N LEU A 295 16.81 -3.49 0.54
CA LEU A 295 15.99 -3.58 1.74
C LEU A 295 15.75 -5.05 2.13
N ALA A 296 15.33 -5.88 1.16
CA ALA A 296 15.09 -7.29 1.37
C ALA A 296 16.36 -8.04 1.81
N THR A 297 17.53 -7.70 1.27
CA THR A 297 18.80 -8.31 1.66
C THR A 297 19.28 -7.86 3.06
N GLY A 298 18.70 -6.78 3.60
CA GLY A 298 19.07 -6.22 4.91
C GLY A 298 20.20 -5.21 4.83
N ARG A 299 20.20 -4.36 3.80
CA ARG A 299 21.17 -3.26 3.66
C ARG A 299 20.53 -1.94 4.08
N PRO A 300 21.21 -1.12 4.90
CA PRO A 300 20.81 0.27 5.08
C PRO A 300 20.89 1.01 3.74
N VAL A 301 20.01 1.99 3.56
CA VAL A 301 19.86 2.73 2.31
C VAL A 301 20.21 4.20 2.51
N ILE A 302 21.09 4.74 1.66
CA ILE A 302 21.22 6.18 1.47
C ILE A 302 20.60 6.53 0.12
N THR A 303 19.55 7.34 0.13
CA THR A 303 18.89 7.76 -1.11
C THR A 303 18.43 9.20 -1.02
N THR A 304 17.92 9.73 -2.12
CA THR A 304 17.48 11.11 -2.23
C THR A 304 16.06 11.32 -1.73
N ASP A 305 15.76 12.54 -1.28
CA ASP A 305 14.40 12.98 -0.95
C ASP A 305 13.58 13.31 -2.23
N THR A 306 13.56 12.38 -3.17
CA THR A 306 12.79 12.45 -4.42
C THR A 306 11.65 11.43 -4.41
N PRO A 307 10.58 11.66 -5.20
CA PRO A 307 9.50 10.69 -5.36
C PRO A 307 10.01 9.31 -5.75
N GLY A 308 9.43 8.28 -5.15
CA GLY A 308 9.81 6.89 -5.29
C GLY A 308 11.02 6.50 -4.43
N CYS A 309 12.03 7.35 -4.31
CA CYS A 309 13.17 7.08 -3.43
C CYS A 309 12.78 7.26 -1.96
N ARG A 310 12.16 8.39 -1.61
CA ARG A 310 11.75 8.75 -0.25
C ARG A 310 10.90 7.66 0.43
N GLU A 311 9.97 7.04 -0.29
CA GLU A 311 9.03 6.05 0.26
C GLU A 311 9.69 4.79 0.81
N THR A 312 10.94 4.52 0.39
CA THR A 312 11.71 3.34 0.76
C THR A 312 12.53 3.53 2.05
N VAL A 313 12.58 4.75 2.58
CA VAL A 313 13.38 5.09 3.77
C VAL A 313 12.51 5.75 4.84
N VAL A 314 12.63 5.24 6.05
CA VAL A 314 12.25 5.89 7.30
C VAL A 314 13.53 6.49 7.88
N PRO A 315 13.70 7.83 7.81
CA PRO A 315 14.96 8.48 8.17
C PRO A 315 15.42 8.13 9.58
N GLY A 316 16.68 7.69 9.70
CA GLY A 316 17.27 7.31 10.98
C GLY A 316 16.94 5.89 11.46
N GLU A 317 15.92 5.23 10.89
CA GLU A 317 15.57 3.84 11.24
C GLU A 317 16.24 2.83 10.30
N ASN A 318 15.96 2.90 8.98
CA ASN A 318 16.52 1.95 8.00
C ASN A 318 17.46 2.58 6.98
N GLY A 319 17.59 3.91 7.01
CA GLY A 319 18.38 4.63 6.03
C GLY A 319 18.42 6.14 6.26
N LEU A 320 19.07 6.84 5.35
CA LEU A 320 19.27 8.28 5.36
C LEU A 320 18.75 8.89 4.04
N LEU A 321 18.06 10.02 4.14
CA LEU A 321 17.64 10.82 3.00
C LEU A 321 18.61 12.00 2.82
N VAL A 322 18.97 12.27 1.56
CA VAL A 322 19.80 13.42 1.17
C VAL A 322 19.10 14.27 0.10
N PRO A 323 19.39 15.57 0.01
CA PRO A 323 18.90 16.38 -1.10
C PRO A 323 19.41 15.85 -2.46
N PRO A 324 18.61 15.92 -3.54
CA PRO A 324 19.07 15.58 -4.87
C PRO A 324 20.18 16.53 -5.34
N ARG A 325 21.16 16.01 -6.10
CA ARG A 325 22.29 16.77 -6.66
C ARG A 325 23.23 17.40 -5.61
N ASP A 326 23.24 16.86 -4.38
CA ASP A 326 24.08 17.35 -3.27
C ASP A 326 25.13 16.30 -2.87
N ALA A 327 26.28 16.32 -3.55
CA ALA A 327 27.39 15.42 -3.23
C ALA A 327 27.96 15.64 -1.81
N PRO A 328 28.10 16.87 -1.28
CA PRO A 328 28.48 17.09 0.12
C PRO A 328 27.53 16.44 1.14
N ALA A 329 26.21 16.55 0.95
CA ALA A 329 25.24 15.89 1.83
C ALA A 329 25.33 14.36 1.74
N LEU A 330 25.52 13.84 0.52
CA LEU A 330 25.76 12.42 0.30
C LEU A 330 27.03 11.94 1.03
N ALA A 331 28.13 12.68 0.93
CA ALA A 331 29.37 12.37 1.64
C ALA A 331 29.15 12.32 3.16
N ARG A 332 28.49 13.33 3.74
CA ARG A 332 28.16 13.34 5.18
C ARG A 332 27.33 12.14 5.60
N ALA A 333 26.34 11.73 4.81
CA ALA A 333 25.54 10.54 5.09
C ALA A 333 26.37 9.25 5.02
N MET A 334 27.28 9.15 4.04
CA MET A 334 28.19 8.02 3.91
C MET A 334 29.19 7.96 5.07
N GLU A 335 29.76 9.09 5.50
CA GLU A 335 30.66 9.17 6.66
C GLU A 335 29.99 8.75 7.96
N GLN A 336 28.71 9.11 8.16
CA GLN A 336 27.94 8.68 9.34
C GLN A 336 27.84 7.15 9.43
N LEU A 337 27.70 6.46 8.31
CA LEU A 337 27.59 5.00 8.29
C LEU A 337 28.96 4.32 8.23
N ALA A 338 29.97 4.96 7.64
CA ALA A 338 31.33 4.45 7.63
C ALA A 338 31.93 4.38 9.04
N GLY A 339 31.61 5.35 9.89
CA GLY A 339 32.11 5.43 11.27
C GLY A 339 31.34 4.63 12.32
N ASP A 340 30.21 3.99 11.96
CA ASP A 340 29.31 3.35 12.92
C ASP A 340 28.77 1.99 12.43
N PRO A 341 29.56 0.90 12.56
CA PRO A 341 29.16 -0.43 12.12
C PRO A 341 27.92 -0.99 12.83
N GLU A 342 27.67 -0.61 14.09
CA GLU A 342 26.47 -1.04 14.81
C GLU A 342 25.22 -0.39 14.26
N ARG A 343 25.29 0.91 13.94
CA ARG A 343 24.20 1.59 13.26
C ARG A 343 23.92 1.01 11.88
N VAL A 344 24.96 0.62 11.13
CA VAL A 344 24.81 -0.08 9.84
C VAL A 344 24.06 -1.41 10.05
N ARG A 345 24.44 -2.22 11.06
CA ARG A 345 23.72 -3.46 11.44
C ARG A 345 22.27 -3.22 11.80
N SER A 346 22.02 -2.29 12.71
CA SER A 346 20.68 -1.93 13.17
C SER A 346 19.81 -1.45 12.01
N MET A 347 20.29 -0.52 11.19
CA MET A 347 19.54 -0.01 10.04
C MET A 347 19.30 -1.10 8.98
N GLY A 348 20.25 -2.01 8.77
CA GLY A 348 20.08 -3.18 7.91
C GLY A 348 18.94 -4.10 8.37
N ALA A 349 18.83 -4.35 9.68
CA ALA A 349 17.73 -5.12 10.26
C ALA A 349 16.37 -4.43 10.06
N HIS A 350 16.30 -3.11 10.28
CA HIS A 350 15.09 -2.32 10.01
C HIS A 350 14.72 -2.32 8.52
N SER A 351 15.71 -2.29 7.62
CA SER A 351 15.50 -2.43 6.17
C SER A 351 14.85 -3.77 5.82
N ARG A 352 15.33 -4.88 6.39
CA ARG A 352 14.72 -6.21 6.20
C ARG A 352 13.28 -6.23 6.70
N GLN A 353 13.04 -5.69 7.89
CA GLN A 353 11.70 -5.62 8.46
C GLN A 353 10.76 -4.79 7.57
N LEU A 354 11.21 -3.64 7.06
CA LEU A 354 10.43 -2.79 6.17
C LEU A 354 10.08 -3.51 4.87
N ALA A 355 11.04 -4.24 4.27
CA ALA A 355 10.78 -5.06 3.08
C ALA A 355 9.69 -6.11 3.33
N GLN A 356 9.78 -6.86 4.43
CA GLN A 356 8.80 -7.91 4.78
C GLN A 356 7.41 -7.35 5.12
N GLN A 357 7.34 -6.19 5.78
CA GLN A 357 6.08 -5.63 6.25
C GLN A 357 5.32 -4.88 5.16
N ARG A 358 6.03 -4.09 4.34
CA ARG A 358 5.42 -3.15 3.38
C ARG A 358 5.60 -3.54 1.93
N PHE A 359 6.77 -4.06 1.56
CA PHE A 359 7.13 -4.27 0.15
C PHE A 359 7.07 -5.72 -0.29
N ARG A 360 6.69 -6.64 0.59
CA ARG A 360 6.62 -8.07 0.28
C ARG A 360 5.65 -8.34 -0.88
N VAL A 361 6.14 -9.00 -1.93
CA VAL A 361 5.44 -9.12 -3.21
C VAL A 361 4.05 -9.75 -3.11
N GLU A 362 3.86 -10.78 -2.29
CA GLU A 362 2.56 -11.45 -2.17
C GLU A 362 1.51 -10.52 -1.57
N ARG A 363 1.90 -9.62 -0.65
CA ARG A 363 0.96 -8.62 -0.08
C ARG A 363 0.59 -7.55 -1.10
N VAL A 364 1.56 -7.11 -1.90
CA VAL A 364 1.32 -6.14 -2.97
C VAL A 364 0.37 -6.73 -4.02
N ASN A 365 0.59 -7.98 -4.40
CA ASN A 365 -0.26 -8.68 -5.36
C ASN A 365 -1.65 -8.97 -4.80
N GLU A 366 -1.77 -9.41 -3.53
CA GLU A 366 -3.07 -9.58 -2.85
C GLU A 366 -3.90 -8.29 -2.90
N GLN A 367 -3.29 -7.14 -2.61
CA GLN A 367 -3.95 -5.84 -2.72
C GLN A 367 -4.38 -5.57 -4.17
N LEU A 368 -3.50 -5.77 -5.15
CA LEU A 368 -3.81 -5.55 -6.57
C LEU A 368 -4.96 -6.43 -7.06
N LEU A 369 -4.91 -7.73 -6.76
CA LEU A 369 -5.95 -8.69 -7.13
C LEU A 369 -7.28 -8.35 -6.47
N SER A 370 -7.27 -7.99 -5.18
CA SER A 370 -8.48 -7.61 -4.45
C SER A 370 -9.13 -6.35 -5.04
N GLU A 371 -8.33 -5.32 -5.32
CA GLU A 371 -8.80 -4.07 -5.94
C GLU A 371 -9.31 -4.29 -7.38
N MET A 372 -8.76 -5.28 -8.07
CA MET A 372 -9.25 -5.75 -9.36
C MET A 372 -10.39 -6.76 -9.25
N GLY A 373 -10.84 -7.14 -8.05
CA GLY A 373 -11.89 -8.15 -7.86
C GLY A 373 -11.56 -9.52 -8.43
N LEU A 374 -10.28 -9.89 -8.41
CA LEU A 374 -9.74 -11.15 -8.93
C LEU A 374 -9.48 -12.21 -7.84
N THR A 375 -9.69 -11.89 -6.57
CA THR A 375 -9.52 -12.87 -5.48
C THR A 375 -10.77 -13.75 -5.36
N GLY A 376 -10.66 -15.07 -5.52
CA GLY A 376 -11.83 -15.93 -5.29
C GLY A 376 -11.89 -17.35 -5.86
N THR A 377 -10.83 -17.94 -6.43
CA THR A 377 -10.93 -19.28 -7.05
C THR A 377 -9.66 -20.14 -6.91
N SER A 378 -9.56 -20.92 -5.80
CA SER A 378 -8.64 -22.07 -5.57
C SER A 378 -7.13 -21.72 -5.35
N LEU A 379 -6.36 -22.06 -4.30
CA LEU A 379 -6.28 -23.15 -3.31
C LEU A 379 -5.85 -22.62 -1.90
N ALA A 380 -6.16 -23.37 -0.84
CA ALA A 380 -6.02 -23.05 0.61
C ALA A 380 -4.61 -23.33 1.22
N PRO A 381 -4.28 -23.05 2.51
CA PRO A 381 -5.04 -22.39 3.58
C PRO A 381 -4.27 -21.26 4.31
N GLY A 382 -4.82 -20.05 4.27
CA GLY A 382 -4.53 -18.98 5.21
C GLY A 382 -5.73 -18.07 5.23
N ARG A 383 -6.74 -18.41 6.04
CA ARG A 383 -8.05 -17.76 6.10
C ARG A 383 -7.94 -16.22 6.24
N HIS A 384 -7.91 -15.54 5.11
CA HIS A 384 -8.46 -14.20 4.94
C HIS A 384 -9.50 -14.30 3.84
N ARG A 385 -10.67 -14.87 4.19
CA ARG A 385 -11.88 -14.47 3.48
C ARG A 385 -12.01 -12.98 3.77
N ALA A 386 -11.63 -12.13 2.83
CA ALA A 386 -12.17 -10.78 2.76
C ALA A 386 -13.68 -10.98 2.69
N LEU A 387 -14.36 -10.88 3.84
CA LEU A 387 -15.81 -10.81 3.85
C LEU A 387 -16.14 -9.58 3.03
N GLY A 388 -16.66 -9.81 1.82
CA GLY A 388 -17.26 -8.76 1.02
C GLY A 388 -18.15 -7.92 1.92
N ASP A 389 -18.05 -6.61 1.77
CA ASP A 389 -18.79 -5.65 2.59
C ASP A 389 -20.29 -5.90 2.40
N TYR A 390 -20.90 -6.76 3.24
CA TYR A 390 -22.36 -7.02 3.27
C TYR A 390 -23.14 -5.78 3.73
N GLY A 391 -22.57 -4.59 3.64
CA GLY A 391 -23.10 -3.33 4.14
C GLY A 391 -24.51 -3.05 3.66
N LEU A 392 -24.92 -3.48 2.45
CA LEU A 392 -26.30 -3.34 2.00
C LEU A 392 -27.28 -4.26 2.75
N ALA A 393 -26.91 -5.53 2.97
CA ALA A 393 -27.73 -6.47 3.73
C ALA A 393 -27.77 -6.10 5.22
N GLU A 394 -26.64 -5.69 5.80
CA GLU A 394 -26.58 -5.19 7.18
C GLU A 394 -27.42 -3.93 7.36
N ARG A 395 -27.36 -2.98 6.42
CA ARG A 395 -28.21 -1.78 6.46
C ARG A 395 -29.69 -2.15 6.37
N GLY A 396 -30.06 -3.07 5.49
CA GLY A 396 -31.44 -3.58 5.39
C GLY A 396 -31.93 -4.21 6.70
N LEU A 397 -31.10 -5.06 7.31
CA LEU A 397 -31.40 -5.66 8.62
C LEU A 397 -31.47 -4.61 9.74
N ALA A 398 -30.61 -3.60 9.71
CA ALA A 398 -30.64 -2.50 10.68
C ALA A 398 -31.89 -1.63 10.54
N VAL A 399 -32.36 -1.36 9.30
CA VAL A 399 -33.64 -0.68 9.06
C VAL A 399 -34.79 -1.49 9.64
N LEU A 400 -34.84 -2.80 9.34
CA LEU A 400 -35.87 -3.68 9.90
C LEU A 400 -35.83 -3.70 11.43
N ALA A 401 -34.65 -3.86 12.02
CA ALA A 401 -34.47 -3.85 13.47
C ALA A 401 -34.89 -2.50 14.10
N LEU A 402 -34.61 -1.38 13.43
CA LEU A 402 -35.01 -0.05 13.90
C LEU A 402 -36.53 0.13 13.87
N ILE A 403 -37.19 -0.32 12.79
CA ILE A 403 -38.66 -0.30 12.68
C ILE A 403 -39.28 -1.14 13.81
N LEU A 404 -38.81 -2.38 13.99
CA LEU A 404 -39.31 -3.28 15.05
C LEU A 404 -39.02 -2.73 16.46
N ALA A 405 -37.88 -2.05 16.66
CA ALA A 405 -37.51 -1.47 17.93
C ALA A 405 -38.21 -0.11 18.21
N THR A 406 -38.91 0.48 17.24
CA THR A 406 -39.45 1.85 17.37
C THR A 406 -40.37 2.04 18.59
N PRO A 407 -41.32 1.14 18.90
CA PRO A 407 -42.15 1.29 20.09
C PRO A 407 -41.32 1.32 21.39
N LEU A 408 -40.32 0.44 21.49
CA LEU A 408 -39.42 0.39 22.63
C LEU A 408 -38.51 1.63 22.71
N LEU A 409 -37.99 2.09 21.58
CA LEU A 409 -37.17 3.30 21.50
C LEU A 409 -37.95 4.53 21.98
N LEU A 410 -39.23 4.65 21.63
CA LEU A 410 -40.09 5.74 22.09
C LEU A 410 -40.35 5.66 23.60
N LEU A 411 -40.60 4.47 24.14
CA LEU A 411 -40.77 4.26 25.58
C LEU A 411 -39.48 4.61 26.35
N VAL A 412 -38.33 4.14 25.87
CA VAL A 412 -37.02 4.45 26.48
C VAL A 412 -36.72 5.95 26.35
N ALA A 413 -37.05 6.58 25.21
CA ALA A 413 -36.88 8.01 25.02
C ALA A 413 -37.70 8.83 26.03
N ALA A 414 -38.96 8.46 26.26
CA ALA A 414 -39.82 9.08 27.26
C ALA A 414 -39.27 8.87 28.68
N ALA A 415 -38.85 7.64 29.01
CA ALA A 415 -38.26 7.34 30.32
C ALA A 415 -36.96 8.14 30.57
N VAL A 416 -36.09 8.28 29.56
CA VAL A 416 -34.88 9.12 29.63
C VAL A 416 -35.25 10.60 29.79
N ALA A 417 -36.26 11.08 29.06
CA ALA A 417 -36.73 12.46 29.19
C ALA A 417 -37.25 12.77 30.60
N LEU A 418 -37.99 11.84 31.21
CA LEU A 418 -38.53 11.99 32.56
C LEU A 418 -37.45 11.85 33.64
N ALA A 419 -36.55 10.86 33.51
CA ALA A 419 -35.56 10.56 34.55
C ALA A 419 -34.31 11.43 34.50
N LEU A 420 -33.90 11.89 33.31
CA LEU A 420 -32.64 12.63 33.11
C LEU A 420 -32.86 14.01 32.45
N GLY A 421 -34.04 14.30 31.90
CA GLY A 421 -34.36 15.54 31.20
C GLY A 421 -34.00 15.51 29.70
N ARG A 422 -33.80 16.70 29.12
CA ARG A 422 -33.28 16.88 27.75
C ARG A 422 -31.79 17.28 27.77
N PRO A 423 -31.02 16.98 26.72
CA PRO A 423 -31.36 16.18 25.54
C PRO A 423 -31.49 14.68 25.85
N VAL A 424 -32.41 14.00 25.16
CA VAL A 424 -32.66 12.55 25.32
C VAL A 424 -31.54 11.70 24.70
N LEU A 425 -31.05 12.13 23.53
CA LEU A 425 -29.95 11.50 22.84
C LEU A 425 -28.63 12.16 23.23
N PHE A 426 -27.62 11.32 23.44
CA PHE A 426 -26.23 11.69 23.57
C PHE A 426 -25.52 11.43 22.25
N ARG A 427 -24.72 12.41 21.79
CA ARG A 427 -23.90 12.31 20.59
C ARG A 427 -22.44 12.53 20.94
N GLN A 428 -21.55 11.70 20.38
CA GLN A 428 -20.11 11.88 20.58
C GLN A 428 -19.32 11.41 19.37
N ARG A 429 -18.30 12.19 19.02
CA ARG A 429 -17.38 11.86 17.94
C ARG A 429 -16.56 10.61 18.26
N ARG A 430 -16.53 9.67 17.33
CA ARG A 430 -15.83 8.38 17.43
C ARG A 430 -15.02 8.10 16.17
N ALA A 431 -13.97 7.30 16.30
CA ALA A 431 -13.19 6.81 15.18
C ALA A 431 -13.94 5.68 14.47
N GLY A 432 -14.14 5.84 13.16
CA GLY A 432 -14.72 4.85 12.25
C GLY A 432 -13.67 4.19 11.35
N GLN A 433 -14.15 3.52 10.31
CA GLN A 433 -13.30 2.82 9.34
C GLN A 433 -12.38 3.79 8.58
N GLY A 434 -11.12 3.40 8.39
CA GLY A 434 -10.08 4.21 7.76
C GLY A 434 -9.72 5.47 8.54
N GLY A 435 -10.09 5.56 9.83
CA GLY A 435 -9.87 6.75 10.65
C GLY A 435 -10.90 7.87 10.43
N HIS A 436 -11.93 7.65 9.60
CA HIS A 436 -13.00 8.64 9.41
C HIS A 436 -13.84 8.75 10.67
N ALA A 437 -13.91 9.94 11.24
CA ALA A 437 -14.70 10.16 12.45
C ALA A 437 -16.20 10.30 12.14
N PHE A 438 -17.06 9.79 13.01
CA PHE A 438 -18.52 9.89 12.92
C PHE A 438 -19.13 10.20 14.29
N ASP A 439 -20.38 10.68 14.30
CA ASP A 439 -21.12 10.94 15.53
C ASP A 439 -21.90 9.70 15.96
N LEU A 440 -21.43 9.04 17.01
CA LEU A 440 -22.14 7.94 17.66
C LEU A 440 -23.39 8.49 18.34
N VAL A 441 -24.54 7.85 18.11
CA VAL A 441 -25.82 8.24 18.72
C VAL A 441 -26.27 7.17 19.71
N LYS A 442 -26.54 7.56 20.95
CA LYS A 442 -27.08 6.67 21.99
C LYS A 442 -28.03 7.41 22.93
N PHE A 443 -28.80 6.70 23.75
CA PHE A 443 -29.55 7.38 24.81
C PHE A 443 -28.61 7.91 25.89
N ARG A 444 -28.97 9.06 26.44
CA ARG A 444 -28.23 9.62 27.57
C ARG A 444 -28.47 8.73 28.80
N SER A 445 -27.39 8.20 29.36
CA SER A 445 -27.40 7.36 30.58
C SER A 445 -26.71 8.01 31.79
N MET A 446 -26.21 9.24 31.65
CA MET A 446 -25.57 10.02 32.72
C MET A 446 -26.21 11.40 32.84
N ALA A 447 -26.23 11.94 34.06
CA ALA A 447 -26.63 13.33 34.30
C ALA A 447 -25.69 14.31 33.56
N ALA A 448 -26.23 15.48 33.20
CA ALA A 448 -25.45 16.55 32.59
C ALA A 448 -24.26 16.93 33.49
N ALA A 449 -23.11 17.21 32.89
CA ALA A 449 -22.00 17.80 33.63
C ALA A 449 -22.38 19.27 33.91
N GLY A 450 -22.54 19.62 35.19
CA GLY A 450 -22.66 21.03 35.59
C GLY A 450 -21.32 21.76 35.42
N ALA A 451 -21.27 23.03 35.87
CA ALA A 451 -20.06 23.86 35.80
C ALA A 451 -18.84 23.25 36.54
N HIS A 452 -19.07 22.36 37.51
CA HIS A 452 -18.05 21.52 38.13
C HIS A 452 -18.35 20.05 37.80
N PRO A 453 -17.54 19.38 36.94
CA PRO A 453 -17.80 18.01 36.54
C PRO A 453 -17.60 17.06 37.73
N LEU A 454 -18.71 16.50 38.22
CA LEU A 454 -18.70 15.40 39.19
C LEU A 454 -18.00 14.17 38.57
N PRO A 455 -17.35 13.32 39.39
CA PRO A 455 -16.82 12.03 38.94
C PRO A 455 -17.91 11.19 38.26
N ASP A 456 -17.54 10.41 37.24
CA ASP A 456 -18.47 9.61 36.42
C ASP A 456 -19.37 8.68 37.24
N ALA A 457 -18.87 8.15 38.37
CA ALA A 457 -19.63 7.32 39.30
C ALA A 457 -20.81 8.08 39.96
N ALA A 458 -20.61 9.37 40.27
CA ALA A 458 -21.61 10.22 40.89
C ALA A 458 -22.67 10.74 39.88
N ARG A 459 -22.38 10.67 38.57
CA ARG A 459 -23.30 11.08 37.49
C ARG A 459 -24.21 9.96 37.00
N LEU A 460 -24.05 8.76 37.55
CA LEU A 460 -24.77 7.56 37.14
C LEU A 460 -25.92 7.24 38.11
N SER A 461 -27.15 7.61 37.73
CA SER A 461 -28.35 7.29 38.52
C SER A 461 -28.66 5.79 38.52
N SER A 462 -29.56 5.34 39.41
CA SER A 462 -30.08 3.96 39.39
C SER A 462 -30.71 3.61 38.03
N PHE A 463 -31.44 4.55 37.44
CA PHE A 463 -31.99 4.45 36.09
C PHE A 463 -30.87 4.33 35.03
N GLY A 464 -29.86 5.21 35.09
CA GLY A 464 -28.72 5.17 34.17
C GLY A 464 -27.93 3.85 34.25
N ARG A 465 -27.77 3.29 35.46
CA ARG A 465 -27.19 1.95 35.69
C ARG A 465 -28.01 0.85 35.03
N LEU A 466 -29.33 0.88 35.21
CA LEU A 466 -30.24 -0.09 34.61
C LEU A 466 -30.15 -0.04 33.07
N LEU A 467 -30.18 1.17 32.50
CA LEU A 467 -30.16 1.38 31.06
C LEU A 467 -28.88 0.85 30.40
N ARG A 468 -27.72 1.05 31.04
CA ARG A 468 -26.43 0.49 30.58
C ARG A 468 -26.35 -1.01 30.77
N ARG A 469 -26.90 -1.55 31.86
CA ARG A 469 -26.88 -2.99 32.13
C ARG A 469 -27.69 -3.76 31.09
N THR A 470 -28.84 -3.22 30.68
CA THR A 470 -29.68 -3.81 29.63
C THR A 470 -29.22 -3.46 28.21
N ARG A 471 -28.25 -2.52 28.08
CA ARG A 471 -27.77 -1.95 26.81
C ARG A 471 -28.86 -1.34 25.94
N LEU A 472 -29.99 -0.97 26.55
CA LEU A 472 -31.03 -0.23 25.86
C LEU A 472 -30.54 1.16 25.44
N ASP A 473 -29.50 1.70 26.10
CA ASP A 473 -28.90 2.97 25.67
C ASP A 473 -28.21 2.89 24.32
N GLU A 474 -27.68 1.73 23.91
CA GLU A 474 -26.94 1.55 22.65
C GLU A 474 -27.86 1.30 21.44
N LEU A 475 -29.17 1.06 21.63
CA LEU A 475 -30.09 0.78 20.52
C LEU A 475 -30.17 1.89 19.44
N PRO A 476 -30.08 3.20 19.76
CA PRO A 476 -30.02 4.24 18.74
C PRO A 476 -28.82 4.13 17.80
N GLU A 477 -27.75 3.40 18.16
CA GLU A 477 -26.59 3.16 17.30
C GLU A 477 -26.95 2.32 16.05
N LEU A 478 -28.10 1.64 16.04
CA LEU A 478 -28.66 1.04 14.82
C LEU A 478 -28.77 2.07 13.68
N TRP A 479 -29.04 3.34 14.00
CA TRP A 479 -29.03 4.43 13.02
C TRP A 479 -27.65 4.63 12.38
N ASN A 480 -26.56 4.49 13.15
CA ASN A 480 -25.21 4.56 12.62
C ASN A 480 -24.90 3.38 11.69
N ILE A 481 -25.50 2.21 11.93
CA ILE A 481 -25.41 1.05 11.01
C ILE A 481 -26.16 1.35 9.71
N VAL A 482 -27.37 1.91 9.77
CA VAL A 482 -28.15 2.33 8.59
C VAL A 482 -27.37 3.35 7.74
N ARG A 483 -26.68 4.30 8.38
CA ARG A 483 -25.82 5.28 7.70
C ARG A 483 -24.51 4.70 7.16
N GLY A 484 -24.19 3.45 7.50
CA GLY A 484 -22.96 2.78 7.08
C GLY A 484 -21.70 3.24 7.81
N GLU A 485 -21.86 3.90 8.97
CA GLU A 485 -20.77 4.34 9.84
C GLU A 485 -20.31 3.21 10.78
N MET A 486 -21.23 2.28 11.10
CA MET A 486 -21.02 1.10 11.95
C MET A 486 -21.49 -0.19 11.27
N SER A 487 -21.13 -1.33 11.86
CA SER A 487 -21.67 -2.66 11.56
C SER A 487 -22.27 -3.30 12.82
N PHE A 488 -23.01 -4.40 12.68
CA PHE A 488 -23.50 -5.14 13.85
C PHE A 488 -22.35 -5.73 14.67
N VAL A 489 -21.34 -6.27 13.98
CA VAL A 489 -20.19 -6.91 14.61
C VAL A 489 -18.87 -6.25 14.19
N GLY A 490 -18.10 -5.80 15.17
CA GLY A 490 -16.84 -5.08 14.96
C GLY A 490 -16.20 -4.62 16.26
N PRO A 491 -14.96 -4.11 16.22
CA PRO A 491 -14.34 -3.46 17.37
C PRO A 491 -15.21 -2.28 17.84
N ARG A 492 -15.37 -2.11 19.16
CA ARG A 492 -16.21 -1.03 19.72
C ARG A 492 -15.73 0.36 19.26
N PRO A 493 -16.60 1.32 18.93
CA PRO A 493 -16.14 2.66 18.55
C PRO A 493 -15.43 3.37 19.72
N LEU A 494 -14.18 3.78 19.50
CA LEU A 494 -13.34 4.50 20.49
C LEU A 494 -13.18 5.98 20.10
N LEU A 495 -12.71 6.80 21.05
CA LEU A 495 -12.36 8.19 20.76
C LEU A 495 -11.22 8.26 19.73
N PRO A 496 -11.23 9.24 18.81
CA PRO A 496 -10.13 9.44 17.87
C PRO A 496 -8.77 9.54 18.54
N GLU A 497 -8.67 10.25 19.66
CA GLU A 497 -7.44 10.40 20.45
C GLU A 497 -6.96 9.07 21.02
N THR A 498 -7.86 8.24 21.56
CA THR A 498 -7.51 6.92 22.07
C THR A 498 -7.00 6.00 20.95
N VAL A 499 -7.61 6.07 19.75
CA VAL A 499 -7.14 5.30 18.58
C VAL A 499 -5.78 5.82 18.11
N ALA A 500 -5.57 7.14 18.10
CA ALA A 500 -4.30 7.75 17.73
C ALA A 500 -3.17 7.35 18.70
N ALA A 501 -3.45 7.33 20.01
CA ALA A 501 -2.51 6.91 21.05
C ALA A 501 -2.06 5.44 20.91
N MET A 502 -2.88 4.59 20.28
CA MET A 502 -2.52 3.18 19.98
C MET A 502 -1.59 3.03 18.76
N GLY A 503 -1.25 4.12 18.06
CA GLY A 503 -0.34 4.12 16.91
C GLY A 503 -0.73 3.11 15.81
N LYS A 504 0.21 2.25 15.40
CA LYS A 504 0.00 1.24 14.36
C LYS A 504 -1.14 0.26 14.70
N ALA A 505 -1.34 -0.06 15.98
CA ALA A 505 -2.42 -0.94 16.41
C ALA A 505 -3.79 -0.27 16.27
N GLY A 506 -3.86 1.04 16.53
CA GLY A 506 -5.06 1.86 16.29
C GLY A 506 -5.41 1.95 14.80
N ALA A 507 -4.42 2.15 13.93
CA ALA A 507 -4.61 2.14 12.48
C ALA A 507 -5.13 0.79 11.97
N ARG A 508 -4.58 -0.33 12.49
CA ARG A 508 -5.10 -1.68 12.19
C ARG A 508 -6.53 -1.86 12.67
N ARG A 509 -6.84 -1.38 13.88
CA ARG A 509 -8.19 -1.42 14.44
C ARG A 509 -9.22 -0.72 13.56
N GLY A 510 -8.82 0.36 12.90
CA GLY A 510 -9.62 1.12 11.95
C GLY A 510 -9.78 0.49 10.56
N GLN A 511 -9.24 -0.70 10.29
CA GLN A 511 -9.39 -1.34 8.97
C GLN A 511 -10.83 -1.81 8.68
N VAL A 512 -11.62 -2.04 9.72
CA VAL A 512 -13.03 -2.47 9.64
C VAL A 512 -13.95 -1.42 10.26
N ARG A 513 -15.25 -1.44 9.92
CA ARG A 513 -16.24 -0.61 10.61
C ARG A 513 -16.30 -1.01 12.10
N PRO A 514 -16.44 -0.02 13.00
CA PRO A 514 -16.72 -0.33 14.39
C PRO A 514 -18.08 -1.04 14.53
N GLY A 515 -18.18 -1.88 15.55
CA GLY A 515 -19.34 -2.71 15.82
C GLY A 515 -20.21 -2.19 16.95
N LEU A 516 -21.52 -2.49 16.88
CA LEU A 516 -22.42 -2.42 18.04
C LEU A 516 -22.01 -3.45 19.11
N THR A 517 -21.69 -4.67 18.66
CA THR A 517 -21.05 -5.71 19.48
C THR A 517 -19.73 -6.17 18.84
N GLY A 518 -18.88 -6.86 19.60
CA GLY A 518 -17.52 -7.20 19.19
C GLY A 518 -16.92 -8.35 19.98
N TRP A 519 -15.81 -8.89 19.46
CA TRP A 519 -15.13 -10.04 20.07
C TRP A 519 -14.60 -9.73 21.47
N ALA A 520 -14.02 -8.55 21.71
CA ALA A 520 -13.61 -8.13 23.05
C ALA A 520 -14.80 -8.03 24.01
N GLN A 521 -15.95 -7.54 23.53
CA GLN A 521 -17.15 -7.40 24.36
C GLN A 521 -17.67 -8.76 24.85
N VAL A 522 -17.73 -9.77 23.98
CA VAL A 522 -18.25 -11.11 24.37
C VAL A 522 -17.24 -12.00 25.11
N ASN A 523 -16.02 -11.53 25.33
CA ASN A 523 -14.96 -12.29 26.04
C ASN A 523 -14.49 -11.62 27.34
N GLY A 524 -15.21 -10.61 27.83
CA GLY A 524 -14.99 -10.02 29.14
C GLY A 524 -15.34 -8.53 29.23
N ASN A 525 -15.38 -7.80 28.12
CA ASN A 525 -15.73 -6.38 28.05
C ASN A 525 -15.10 -5.51 29.16
N ALA A 526 -15.85 -5.20 30.23
CA ALA A 526 -15.40 -4.33 31.32
C ALA A 526 -14.37 -5.01 32.23
N LEU A 527 -14.33 -6.35 32.23
CA LEU A 527 -13.39 -7.16 32.99
C LEU A 527 -12.01 -7.30 32.32
N LEU A 528 -11.81 -6.71 31.15
CA LEU A 528 -10.58 -6.81 30.37
C LEU A 528 -9.70 -5.56 30.54
N SER A 529 -8.38 -5.76 30.56
CA SER A 529 -7.43 -4.66 30.39
C SER A 529 -7.52 -4.06 28.98
N ASP A 530 -7.03 -2.83 28.79
CA ASP A 530 -7.06 -2.21 27.46
C ASP A 530 -6.14 -2.93 26.46
N SER A 531 -5.05 -3.53 26.94
CA SER A 531 -4.20 -4.41 26.13
C SER A 531 -4.93 -5.68 25.70
N ASP A 532 -5.71 -6.31 26.58
CA ASP A 532 -6.49 -7.50 26.24
C ASP A 532 -7.57 -7.18 25.21
N LYS A 533 -8.28 -6.05 25.40
CA LYS A 533 -9.29 -5.58 24.44
C LYS A 533 -8.66 -5.36 23.07
N LEU A 534 -7.52 -4.68 23.03
CA LEU A 534 -6.80 -4.42 21.78
C LEU A 534 -6.33 -5.71 21.11
N ALA A 535 -5.77 -6.66 21.88
CA ALA A 535 -5.35 -7.95 21.35
C ALA A 535 -6.54 -8.74 20.75
N LEU A 536 -7.68 -8.76 21.45
CA LEU A 536 -8.91 -9.41 20.98
C LEU A 536 -9.52 -8.71 19.76
N ASP A 537 -9.49 -7.39 19.70
CA ASP A 537 -9.96 -6.59 18.56
C ASP A 537 -9.10 -6.87 17.31
N LEU A 538 -7.77 -6.85 17.44
CA LEU A 538 -6.85 -7.17 16.35
C LEU A 538 -6.99 -8.62 15.89
N TRP A 539 -7.18 -9.54 16.84
CA TRP A 539 -7.43 -10.94 16.51
C TRP A 539 -8.74 -11.10 15.75
N TYR A 540 -9.80 -10.39 16.15
CA TYR A 540 -11.08 -10.42 15.43
C TYR A 540 -10.93 -9.95 14.00
N ILE A 541 -10.25 -8.82 13.78
CA ILE A 541 -9.99 -8.27 12.43
C ILE A 541 -9.28 -9.31 11.56
N ASP A 542 -8.28 -9.98 12.11
CA ASP A 542 -7.53 -11.01 11.39
C ASP A 542 -8.32 -12.31 11.14
N ASN A 543 -9.42 -12.54 11.86
CA ASN A 543 -10.12 -13.83 11.87
C ASN A 543 -11.63 -13.70 11.60
N ARG A 544 -12.06 -12.56 11.04
CA ARG A 544 -13.46 -12.24 10.78
C ARG A 544 -14.07 -13.26 9.79
N SER A 545 -15.25 -13.77 10.10
CA SER A 545 -16.02 -14.67 9.22
C SER A 545 -17.52 -14.58 9.57
N LEU A 546 -18.44 -14.79 8.63
CA LEU A 546 -19.89 -14.81 8.91
C LEU A 546 -20.25 -15.74 10.08
N THR A 547 -19.61 -16.92 10.12
CA THR A 547 -19.77 -17.88 11.21
C THR A 547 -19.30 -17.35 12.56
N ARG A 548 -18.21 -16.56 12.58
CA ARG A 548 -17.70 -15.94 13.81
C ARG A 548 -18.57 -14.75 14.21
N ASP A 549 -19.06 -13.96 13.26
CA ASP A 549 -19.97 -12.84 13.50
C ASP A 549 -21.29 -13.35 14.08
N GLY A 550 -21.87 -14.42 13.51
CA GLY A 550 -23.03 -15.10 14.07
C GLY A 550 -22.78 -15.64 15.49
N LYS A 551 -21.58 -16.19 15.75
CA LYS A 551 -21.19 -16.61 17.11
C LYS A 551 -21.07 -15.44 18.08
N ILE A 552 -20.59 -14.28 17.63
CA ILE A 552 -20.52 -13.06 18.44
C ILE A 552 -21.92 -12.57 18.77
N ILE A 553 -22.83 -12.53 17.79
CA ILE A 553 -24.23 -12.14 18.00
C ILE A 553 -24.88 -13.06 19.04
N LEU A 554 -24.79 -14.38 18.87
CA LEU A 554 -25.34 -15.34 19.83
C LEU A 554 -24.73 -15.15 21.23
N ARG A 555 -23.41 -14.98 21.31
CA ARG A 555 -22.73 -14.74 22.59
C ARG A 555 -23.15 -13.43 23.24
N THR A 556 -23.46 -12.41 22.44
CA THR A 556 -23.94 -11.12 22.94
C THR A 556 -25.26 -11.29 23.69
N PHE A 557 -26.22 -12.04 23.12
CA PHE A 557 -27.46 -12.37 23.82
C PHE A 557 -27.23 -13.18 25.10
N THR A 558 -26.34 -14.19 25.06
CA THR A 558 -26.02 -14.97 26.27
C THR A 558 -25.34 -14.14 27.35
N MET A 559 -24.51 -13.18 26.98
CA MET A 559 -23.82 -12.26 27.89
C MET A 559 -24.82 -11.30 28.54
N LEU A 560 -25.79 -10.77 27.78
CA LEU A 560 -26.87 -9.94 28.33
C LEU A 560 -27.71 -10.70 29.36
N ALA A 561 -27.93 -12.01 29.16
CA ALA A 561 -28.70 -12.85 30.07
C ALA A 561 -27.91 -13.35 31.29
N ARG A 562 -26.64 -13.73 31.11
CA ARG A 562 -25.83 -14.45 32.12
C ARG A 562 -24.68 -13.62 32.71
N GLY A 563 -24.53 -12.36 32.30
CA GLY A 563 -23.45 -11.47 32.70
C GLY A 563 -22.16 -11.65 31.90
N GLU A 564 -21.20 -10.75 32.12
CA GLU A 564 -19.88 -10.76 31.47
C GLU A 564 -18.98 -11.83 32.09
N ARG A 565 -18.23 -12.56 31.24
CA ARG A 565 -17.27 -13.59 31.68
C ARG A 565 -15.98 -13.47 30.89
N VAL A 566 -14.85 -13.50 31.59
CA VAL A 566 -13.53 -13.51 30.97
C VAL A 566 -13.27 -14.87 30.33
N SER A 567 -12.67 -14.88 29.14
CA SER A 567 -12.23 -16.10 28.47
C SER A 567 -10.69 -16.14 28.36
N PRO A 568 -9.97 -16.68 29.36
CA PRO A 568 -8.51 -16.75 29.35
C PRO A 568 -7.96 -17.45 28.10
N ALA A 569 -8.65 -18.51 27.65
CA ALA A 569 -8.28 -19.24 26.44
C ALA A 569 -8.31 -18.36 25.17
N ASN A 570 -9.30 -17.46 25.03
CA ASN A 570 -9.39 -16.57 23.86
C ASN A 570 -8.38 -15.41 23.95
N ILE A 571 -8.09 -14.93 25.17
CA ILE A 571 -7.04 -13.94 25.41
C ILE A 571 -5.67 -14.53 25.06
N GLY A 572 -5.34 -15.73 25.58
CA GLY A 572 -4.10 -16.44 25.27
C GLY A 572 -3.94 -16.68 23.76
N ARG A 573 -5.01 -17.06 23.06
CA ARG A 573 -5.00 -17.19 21.58
C ARG A 573 -4.76 -15.86 20.86
N ALA A 574 -5.26 -14.75 21.41
CA ALA A 574 -5.03 -13.43 20.84
C ALA A 574 -3.56 -13.03 20.96
N TYR A 575 -2.94 -13.27 22.12
CA TYR A 575 -1.52 -12.97 22.36
C TYR A 575 -0.54 -13.92 21.66
N ALA A 576 -0.81 -15.23 21.63
CA ALA A 576 0.05 -16.21 20.96
C ALA A 576 0.24 -15.86 19.47
N ARG A 577 -0.81 -15.34 18.83
CA ARG A 577 -0.77 -14.91 17.42
C ARG A 577 -0.09 -13.54 17.22
N VAL A 578 0.01 -12.73 18.27
CA VAL A 578 0.84 -11.51 18.28
C VAL A 578 2.31 -11.88 18.48
N ALA A 579 2.61 -12.95 19.23
CA ALA A 579 3.95 -13.48 19.48
C ALA A 579 4.53 -14.25 18.27
N ASP A 580 3.74 -15.09 17.58
CA ASP A 580 4.11 -15.80 16.33
C ASP A 580 4.47 -14.86 15.15
N ARG A 581 4.26 -13.55 15.31
CA ARG A 581 4.62 -12.51 14.33
C ARG A 581 5.77 -11.61 14.81
N ARG A 582 6.29 -11.85 16.01
CA ARG A 582 7.48 -11.21 16.59
C ARG A 582 8.70 -12.15 16.57
N GLY A 583 8.52 -13.43 16.23
CA GLY A 583 9.57 -14.42 16.02
C GLY A 583 10.01 -14.53 14.57
#